data_AF-J0GXA8-F1
#
_entry.id   AF-J0GXA8-F1
#
_cell.length_a   1.000
_cell.length_b   1.000
_cell.length_c   1.000
_cell.angle_alpha   90.00
_cell.angle_beta   90.00
_cell.angle_gamma   90.00
#
_symmetry.space_group_name_H-M   'P 1'
#
loop_
_entity.id
_entity.type
_entity.pdbx_description
1 polymer ?
#
loop_
_entity_poly.entity_id
_entity_poly.type
_entity_poly.pdbx_seq_one_letter_code
_entity_poly.pdbx_strand_id
1 'polypeptide(L)'
;MSEINFIADYRSLQPMADEGRIQARQASFNEIEADVRQNHARAVVLVRLAFKLPHPNAAEGDEWFSTFMTNHSPTFSLAHDQEEAAIMATLVLRDRIISGSAKSSLLALAGGFAGRRETVDKGRLIAAAKTGLAQAVRRIGQPTGVGSLGQQNNPDLTKAIAVFDEKAEGATKALVDAQTAAYLLKLNNAIKDANSVIGRLSAVNSRLMDEINMLWWHIGGHSVLADMPLEQLSPASRAFVVAADVAEIIGSPPGPYGAYGIIRKALGPEADKEIKLVDALKALKASAVADTVPNLIEADQALVPVHYAAATALLGSSLVSATQFKKSTGLSIDTKLSLYELALQVFHERLLINDELVQ
;
A
#
# COMPACT_ATOMS: atom_id res chain seq x y z
N MET A 1 16.08 4.06 10.31
CA MET A 1 16.57 2.77 9.79
C MET A 1 17.63 3.08 8.75
N SER A 2 18.65 2.24 8.64
CA SER A 2 19.67 2.40 7.59
C SER A 2 19.03 2.23 6.22
N GLU A 3 19.43 3.07 5.27
CA GLU A 3 19.13 2.90 3.84
C GLU A 3 19.50 1.48 3.39
N ILE A 4 18.80 0.97 2.37
CA ILE A 4 19.18 -0.30 1.76
C ILE A 4 20.59 -0.17 1.21
N ASN A 5 21.47 -1.07 1.63
CA ASN A 5 22.74 -1.28 0.95
C ASN A 5 22.52 -2.39 -0.06
N PHE A 6 22.10 -2.01 -1.27
CA PHE A 6 21.71 -2.96 -2.31
C PHE A 6 22.79 -4.01 -2.55
N ILE A 7 24.06 -3.62 -2.65
CA ILE A 7 25.17 -4.55 -2.90
C ILE A 7 25.26 -5.61 -1.79
N ALA A 8 25.21 -5.18 -0.52
CA ALA A 8 25.28 -6.09 0.62
C ALA A 8 24.04 -6.99 0.71
N ASP A 9 22.85 -6.42 0.56
CA ASP A 9 21.58 -7.15 0.60
C ASP A 9 21.48 -8.16 -0.56
N TYR A 10 21.85 -7.76 -1.78
CA TYR A 10 21.85 -8.62 -2.97
C TYR A 10 22.86 -9.76 -2.83
N ARG A 11 24.10 -9.49 -2.40
CA ARG A 11 25.10 -10.55 -2.13
C ARG A 11 24.64 -11.54 -1.07
N SER A 12 23.84 -11.09 -0.09
CA SER A 12 23.29 -12.00 0.92
C SER A 12 22.28 -13.00 0.36
N LEU A 13 21.61 -12.64 -0.75
CA LEU A 13 20.65 -13.48 -1.47
C LEU A 13 21.30 -14.26 -2.62
N GLN A 14 22.36 -13.72 -3.24
CA GLN A 14 23.14 -14.32 -4.33
C GLN A 14 24.65 -14.24 -4.05
N PRO A 15 25.19 -15.12 -3.18
CA PRO A 15 26.60 -15.06 -2.78
C PRO A 15 27.60 -15.31 -3.91
N MET A 16 27.16 -15.99 -4.98
CA MET A 16 27.99 -16.39 -6.12
C MET A 16 27.92 -15.41 -7.29
N ALA A 17 27.20 -14.29 -7.16
CA ALA A 17 27.12 -13.29 -8.21
C ALA A 17 28.46 -12.58 -8.40
N ASP A 18 28.92 -12.52 -9.65
CA ASP A 18 30.09 -11.77 -10.06
C ASP A 18 29.84 -10.25 -10.01
N GLU A 19 30.92 -9.47 -10.00
CA GLU A 19 30.82 -8.02 -9.87
C GLU A 19 30.08 -7.36 -11.04
N GLY A 20 30.25 -7.87 -12.26
CA GLY A 20 29.55 -7.39 -13.45
C GLY A 20 28.03 -7.55 -13.32
N ARG A 21 27.57 -8.73 -12.89
CA ARG A 21 26.14 -8.97 -12.61
C ARG A 21 25.62 -8.07 -11.50
N ILE A 22 26.37 -7.87 -10.43
CA ILE A 22 25.94 -6.98 -9.32
C ILE A 22 25.75 -5.54 -9.81
N GLN A 23 26.68 -5.02 -10.61
CA GLN A 23 26.58 -3.66 -11.17
C GLN A 23 25.38 -3.52 -12.11
N ALA A 24 25.17 -4.51 -13.00
CA ALA A 24 24.00 -4.54 -13.89
C ALA A 24 22.68 -4.55 -13.09
N ARG A 25 22.61 -5.33 -12.01
CA ARG A 25 21.42 -5.40 -11.15
C ARG A 25 21.22 -4.13 -10.33
N GLN A 26 22.28 -3.47 -9.86
CA GLN A 26 22.18 -2.16 -9.21
C GLN A 26 21.58 -1.11 -10.16
N ALA A 27 21.98 -1.11 -11.43
CA ALA A 27 21.43 -0.20 -12.42
C ALA A 27 19.93 -0.45 -12.67
N SER A 28 19.53 -1.72 -12.92
CA SER A 28 18.12 -2.10 -13.03
C SER A 28 17.32 -1.77 -11.76
N PHE A 29 17.89 -1.99 -10.57
CA PHE A 29 17.25 -1.63 -9.30
C PHE A 29 16.90 -0.14 -9.25
N ASN A 30 17.86 0.73 -9.59
CA ASN A 30 17.65 2.17 -9.56
C ASN A 30 16.55 2.63 -10.54
N GLU A 31 16.53 2.04 -11.74
CA GLU A 31 15.51 2.37 -12.76
C GLU A 31 14.11 1.91 -12.35
N ILE A 32 13.99 0.66 -11.87
CA ILE A 32 12.71 0.11 -11.39
C ILE A 32 12.19 0.91 -10.19
N GLU A 33 13.07 1.26 -9.25
CA GLU A 33 12.71 2.03 -8.06
C GLU A 33 12.20 3.43 -8.44
N ALA A 34 12.89 4.10 -9.37
CA ALA A 34 12.50 5.42 -9.88
C ALA A 34 11.15 5.39 -10.61
N ASP A 35 10.87 4.35 -11.40
CA ASP A 35 9.59 4.19 -12.10
C ASP A 35 8.44 3.89 -11.12
N VAL A 36 8.65 2.97 -10.17
CA VAL A 36 7.64 2.62 -9.15
C VAL A 36 7.32 3.80 -8.22
N ARG A 37 8.26 4.75 -8.02
CA ARG A 37 7.98 6.02 -7.34
C ARG A 37 6.96 6.88 -8.08
N GLN A 38 6.93 6.81 -9.40
CA GLN A 38 6.01 7.59 -10.25
C GLN A 38 4.70 6.84 -10.48
N ASN A 39 4.76 5.51 -10.62
CA ASN A 39 3.61 4.65 -10.86
C ASN A 39 3.46 3.59 -9.76
N HIS A 40 2.62 3.90 -8.77
CA HIS A 40 2.38 3.01 -7.63
C HIS A 40 1.73 1.67 -8.02
N ALA A 41 1.02 1.58 -9.14
CA ALA A 41 0.44 0.32 -9.61
C ALA A 41 1.52 -0.72 -9.95
N ARG A 42 2.72 -0.29 -10.34
CA ARG A 42 3.87 -1.19 -10.59
C ARG A 42 4.35 -1.92 -9.32
N ALA A 43 4.05 -1.40 -8.12
CA ALA A 43 4.35 -2.11 -6.88
C ALA A 43 3.60 -3.44 -6.75
N VAL A 44 2.42 -3.55 -7.38
CA VAL A 44 1.62 -4.79 -7.44
C VAL A 44 2.39 -5.88 -8.19
N VAL A 45 2.98 -5.52 -9.33
CA VAL A 45 3.82 -6.41 -10.14
C VAL A 45 5.01 -6.91 -9.32
N LEU A 46 5.68 -6.01 -8.59
CA LEU A 46 6.79 -6.40 -7.72
C LEU A 46 6.35 -7.39 -6.63
N VAL A 47 5.19 -7.19 -6.01
CA VAL A 47 4.71 -8.13 -4.97
C VAL A 47 4.42 -9.49 -5.58
N ARG A 48 3.80 -9.53 -6.78
CA ARG A 48 3.59 -10.79 -7.50
C ARG A 48 4.89 -11.51 -7.78
N LEU A 49 5.90 -10.81 -8.28
CA LEU A 49 7.22 -11.40 -8.56
C LEU A 49 7.93 -11.86 -7.28
N ALA A 50 7.91 -11.05 -6.22
CA ALA A 50 8.57 -11.34 -4.95
C ALA A 50 8.02 -12.61 -4.27
N PHE A 51 6.69 -12.79 -4.29
CA PHE A 51 6.02 -13.96 -3.71
C PHE A 51 5.71 -15.07 -4.74
N LYS A 52 6.12 -14.90 -6.00
CA LYS A 52 5.86 -15.84 -7.12
C LYS A 52 4.38 -16.16 -7.28
N LEU A 53 3.54 -15.13 -7.24
CA LEU A 53 2.09 -15.26 -7.31
C LEU A 53 1.61 -15.53 -8.74
N PRO A 54 0.53 -16.31 -8.93
CA PRO A 54 -0.14 -16.44 -10.22
C PRO A 54 -0.62 -15.08 -10.74
N HIS A 55 -0.56 -14.85 -12.05
CA HIS A 55 -0.86 -13.55 -12.65
C HIS A 55 -1.84 -13.69 -13.84
N PRO A 56 -3.11 -13.25 -13.70
CA PRO A 56 -4.12 -13.44 -14.75
C PRO A 56 -3.90 -12.56 -16.01
N ASN A 57 -3.30 -11.37 -15.87
CA ASN A 57 -2.96 -10.44 -16.97
C ASN A 57 -1.47 -10.05 -16.97
N ALA A 58 -0.57 -11.05 -16.99
CA ALA A 58 0.86 -10.85 -16.71
C ALA A 58 1.65 -10.09 -17.78
N ALA A 59 1.17 -10.08 -19.03
CA ALA A 59 1.97 -9.65 -20.17
C ALA A 59 2.57 -8.25 -20.01
N GLU A 60 1.76 -7.25 -19.66
CA GLU A 60 2.24 -5.87 -19.55
C GLU A 60 3.17 -5.65 -18.34
N GLY A 61 2.86 -6.27 -17.19
CA GLY A 61 3.69 -6.18 -15.99
C GLY A 61 5.03 -6.89 -16.17
N ASP A 62 5.00 -8.07 -16.76
CA ASP A 62 6.18 -8.89 -17.04
C ASP A 62 7.08 -8.24 -18.10
N GLU A 63 6.49 -7.66 -19.15
CA GLU A 63 7.22 -6.92 -20.19
C GLU A 63 7.88 -5.66 -19.62
N TRP A 64 7.16 -4.89 -18.81
CA TRP A 64 7.69 -3.73 -18.10
C TRP A 64 8.92 -4.10 -17.25
N PHE A 65 8.78 -5.10 -16.38
CA PHE A 65 9.87 -5.52 -15.51
C PHE A 65 11.05 -6.08 -16.32
N SER A 66 10.75 -6.88 -17.34
CA SER A 66 11.77 -7.48 -18.21
C SER A 66 12.56 -6.42 -18.98
N THR A 67 11.92 -5.34 -19.42
CA THR A 67 12.58 -4.23 -20.14
C THR A 67 13.70 -3.59 -19.31
N PHE A 68 13.43 -3.27 -18.04
CA PHE A 68 14.46 -2.71 -17.15
C PHE A 68 15.58 -3.70 -16.83
N MET A 69 15.26 -5.00 -16.79
CA MET A 69 16.26 -6.04 -16.55
C MET A 69 17.13 -6.30 -17.78
N THR A 70 16.57 -6.29 -18.99
CA THR A 70 17.31 -6.57 -20.23
C THR A 70 18.18 -5.39 -20.66
N ASN A 71 17.84 -4.15 -20.32
CA ASN A 71 18.68 -2.96 -20.56
C ASN A 71 20.12 -3.14 -20.07
N HIS A 72 20.30 -3.79 -18.92
CA HIS A 72 21.62 -4.00 -18.30
C HIS A 72 22.08 -5.47 -18.34
N SER A 73 21.21 -6.38 -18.76
CA SER A 73 21.48 -7.82 -18.81
C SER A 73 20.69 -8.46 -19.96
N PRO A 74 21.19 -8.38 -21.22
CA PRO A 74 20.44 -8.81 -22.41
C PRO A 74 20.02 -10.28 -22.42
N THR A 75 20.68 -11.13 -21.65
CA THR A 75 20.36 -12.56 -21.53
C THR A 75 19.24 -12.86 -20.54
N PHE A 76 18.77 -11.86 -19.79
CA PHE A 76 17.72 -12.06 -18.79
C PHE A 76 16.40 -12.46 -19.44
N SER A 77 15.77 -13.50 -18.89
CA SER A 77 14.46 -13.96 -19.33
C SER A 77 13.60 -14.27 -18.12
N LEU A 78 12.48 -13.57 -17.95
CA LEU A 78 11.59 -13.78 -16.80
C LEU A 78 11.11 -15.24 -16.66
N ALA A 79 10.95 -15.95 -17.78
CA ALA A 79 10.56 -17.36 -17.80
C ALA A 79 11.61 -18.29 -17.19
N HIS A 80 12.90 -17.97 -17.33
CA HIS A 80 14.02 -18.80 -16.88
C HIS A 80 14.63 -18.28 -15.56
N ASP A 81 14.57 -16.97 -15.33
CA ASP A 81 15.23 -16.27 -14.23
C ASP A 81 14.24 -15.80 -13.13
N GLN A 82 13.22 -16.61 -12.84
CA GLN A 82 12.16 -16.26 -11.86
C GLN A 82 12.70 -15.96 -10.46
N GLU A 83 13.74 -16.68 -10.01
CA GLU A 83 14.38 -16.42 -8.71
C GLU A 83 15.05 -15.05 -8.68
N GLU A 84 15.73 -14.68 -9.77
CA GLU A 84 16.40 -13.38 -9.90
C GLU A 84 15.38 -12.25 -9.89
N ALA A 85 14.26 -12.43 -10.61
CA ALA A 85 13.16 -11.47 -10.59
C ALA A 85 12.57 -11.32 -9.19
N ALA A 86 12.37 -12.42 -8.46
CA ALA A 86 11.87 -12.40 -7.09
C ALA A 86 12.83 -11.68 -6.13
N ILE A 87 14.15 -11.86 -6.28
CA ILE A 87 15.17 -11.14 -5.51
C ILE A 87 15.10 -9.64 -5.77
N MET A 88 15.14 -9.24 -7.03
CA MET A 88 15.10 -7.83 -7.42
C MET A 88 13.82 -7.15 -6.92
N ALA A 89 12.66 -7.78 -7.13
CA ALA A 89 11.39 -7.27 -6.67
C ALA A 89 11.32 -7.15 -5.13
N THR A 90 11.85 -8.15 -4.41
CA THR A 90 11.94 -8.13 -2.94
C THR A 90 12.79 -6.95 -2.45
N LEU A 91 13.95 -6.69 -3.07
CA LEU A 91 14.84 -5.60 -2.69
C LEU A 91 14.21 -4.24 -2.96
N VAL A 92 13.60 -4.03 -4.13
CA VAL A 92 12.92 -2.76 -4.46
C VAL A 92 11.76 -2.50 -3.49
N LEU A 93 10.95 -3.52 -3.17
CA LEU A 93 9.87 -3.38 -2.19
C LEU A 93 10.38 -3.05 -0.79
N ARG A 94 11.48 -3.68 -0.34
CA ARG A 94 12.09 -3.35 0.96
C ARG A 94 12.57 -1.90 0.99
N ASP A 95 13.20 -1.41 -0.08
CA ASP A 95 13.67 -0.01 -0.15
C ASP A 95 12.50 0.96 -0.05
N ARG A 96 11.44 0.69 -0.82
CA ARG A 96 10.19 1.44 -0.79
C ARG A 96 9.56 1.49 0.59
N ILE A 97 9.53 0.37 1.30
CA ILE A 97 9.00 0.28 2.67
C ILE A 97 9.85 1.10 3.63
N ILE A 98 11.18 0.99 3.56
CA ILE A 98 12.12 1.74 4.41
C ILE A 98 12.03 3.24 4.12
N SER A 99 11.82 3.63 2.87
CA SER A 99 11.56 5.00 2.42
C SER A 99 10.18 5.54 2.82
N GLY A 100 9.35 4.75 3.52
CA GLY A 100 8.09 5.19 4.11
C GLY A 100 6.85 4.94 3.26
N SER A 101 6.91 4.08 2.24
CA SER A 101 5.73 3.74 1.45
C SER A 101 4.77 2.81 2.22
N ALA A 102 3.69 3.40 2.74
CA ALA A 102 2.58 2.70 3.35
C ALA A 102 1.94 1.66 2.42
N LYS A 103 1.72 2.03 1.15
CA LYS A 103 1.12 1.16 0.12
C LYS A 103 1.97 -0.08 -0.15
N SER A 104 3.29 0.07 -0.31
CA SER A 104 4.19 -1.08 -0.47
C SER A 104 4.21 -1.98 0.77
N SER A 105 4.09 -1.40 1.97
CA SER A 105 3.96 -2.17 3.21
C SER A 105 2.67 -2.98 3.22
N LEU A 106 1.54 -2.37 2.86
CA LEU A 106 0.24 -3.03 2.80
C LEU A 106 0.24 -4.18 1.77
N LEU A 107 0.73 -3.92 0.56
CA LEU A 107 0.82 -4.92 -0.51
C LEU A 107 1.67 -6.12 -0.07
N ALA A 108 2.82 -5.89 0.59
CA ALA A 108 3.66 -6.97 1.09
C ALA A 108 2.94 -7.80 2.18
N LEU A 109 2.19 -7.17 3.07
CA LEU A 109 1.43 -7.88 4.12
C LEU A 109 0.29 -8.72 3.53
N ALA A 110 -0.49 -8.15 2.61
CA ALA A 110 -1.55 -8.89 1.91
C ALA A 110 -0.97 -10.04 1.08
N GLY A 111 0.11 -9.78 0.33
CA GLY A 111 0.82 -10.77 -0.47
C GLY A 111 1.41 -11.92 0.35
N GLY A 112 1.86 -11.64 1.58
CA GLY A 112 2.38 -12.64 2.51
C GLY A 112 1.35 -13.60 3.10
N PHE A 113 0.05 -13.28 3.00
CA PHE A 113 -1.07 -14.08 3.52
C PHE A 113 -0.85 -14.55 4.97
N ALA A 114 -0.81 -13.61 5.91
CA ALA A 114 -0.47 -13.86 7.32
C ALA A 114 0.87 -14.64 7.54
N GLY A 115 1.81 -14.53 6.61
CA GLY A 115 3.11 -15.23 6.68
C GLY A 115 3.07 -16.67 6.19
N ARG A 116 2.00 -17.10 5.51
CA ARG A 116 1.92 -18.42 4.87
C ARG A 116 2.60 -18.46 3.50
N ARG A 117 2.93 -17.31 2.93
CA ARG A 117 3.81 -17.18 1.77
C ARG A 117 5.13 -16.55 2.21
N GLU A 118 6.21 -17.11 1.69
CA GLU A 118 7.56 -16.62 1.97
C GLU A 118 8.21 -16.10 0.69
N THR A 119 8.93 -15.00 0.84
CA THR A 119 9.84 -14.45 -0.17
C THR A 119 11.21 -15.10 -0.09
N VAL A 120 12.04 -14.86 -1.10
CA VAL A 120 13.43 -15.34 -1.18
C VAL A 120 14.31 -14.92 0.02
N ASP A 121 13.94 -13.85 0.72
CA ASP A 121 14.64 -13.34 1.89
C ASP A 121 14.15 -13.93 3.23
N LYS A 122 13.36 -15.02 3.18
CA LYS A 122 12.86 -15.78 4.35
C LYS A 122 12.08 -14.91 5.34
N GLY A 123 11.20 -14.06 4.82
CA GLY A 123 10.25 -13.26 5.61
C GLY A 123 10.78 -11.91 6.10
N ARG A 124 12.01 -11.50 5.70
CA ARG A 124 12.53 -10.16 6.03
C ARG A 124 11.70 -9.05 5.41
N LEU A 125 11.15 -9.25 4.21
CA LEU A 125 10.22 -8.31 3.58
C LEU A 125 8.96 -8.10 4.43
N ILE A 126 8.36 -9.19 4.95
CA ILE A 126 7.18 -9.10 5.82
C ILE A 126 7.51 -8.38 7.14
N ALA A 127 8.67 -8.67 7.74
CA ALA A 127 9.11 -7.98 8.94
C ALA A 127 9.34 -6.48 8.70
N ALA A 128 9.94 -6.14 7.56
CA ALA A 128 10.10 -4.75 7.12
C ALA A 128 8.73 -4.09 6.91
N ALA A 129 7.78 -4.76 6.25
CA ALA A 129 6.43 -4.23 6.02
C ALA A 129 5.68 -3.97 7.32
N LYS A 130 5.72 -4.89 8.30
CA LYS A 130 5.13 -4.67 9.63
C LYS A 130 5.74 -3.45 10.32
N THR A 131 7.06 -3.32 10.25
CA THR A 131 7.80 -2.21 10.87
C THR A 131 7.52 -0.88 10.17
N GLY A 132 7.53 -0.87 8.84
CA GLY A 132 7.27 0.31 8.01
C GLY A 132 5.85 0.82 8.20
N LEU A 133 4.86 -0.07 8.23
CA LEU A 133 3.49 0.30 8.52
C LEU A 133 3.35 0.83 9.96
N ALA A 134 3.94 0.16 10.95
CA ALA A 134 3.94 0.66 12.32
C ALA A 134 4.56 2.07 12.41
N GLN A 135 5.62 2.37 11.66
CA GLN A 135 6.24 3.70 11.63
C GLN A 135 5.42 4.74 10.87
N ALA A 136 4.80 4.36 9.75
CA ALA A 136 3.92 5.22 8.98
C ALA A 136 2.74 5.71 9.82
N VAL A 137 2.30 4.88 10.76
CA VAL A 137 1.12 5.16 11.58
C VAL A 137 1.45 5.68 12.98
N ARG A 138 2.62 5.36 13.54
CA ARG A 138 3.02 5.80 14.89
C ARG A 138 3.45 7.26 14.91
N ARG A 139 2.62 8.13 15.51
CA ARG A 139 3.03 9.35 16.25
C ARG A 139 1.97 9.78 17.28
N ILE A 140 1.72 8.98 18.32
CA ILE A 140 0.92 9.43 19.47
C ILE A 140 1.65 10.61 20.14
N GLY A 141 0.96 11.73 20.31
CA GLY A 141 1.49 12.89 21.04
C GLY A 141 2.56 13.71 20.31
N GLN A 142 2.85 13.44 19.04
CA GLN A 142 3.66 14.38 18.26
C GLN A 142 2.76 15.39 17.55
N PRO A 143 3.13 16.68 17.52
CA PRO A 143 2.41 17.65 16.71
C PRO A 143 2.39 17.16 15.26
N THR A 144 1.20 17.06 14.69
CA THR A 144 1.05 16.85 13.25
C THR A 144 1.64 18.08 12.57
N GLY A 145 2.81 17.92 11.95
CA GLY A 145 3.49 19.00 11.25
C GLY A 145 2.71 19.37 10.00
N VAL A 146 1.69 20.22 10.14
CA VAL A 146 0.93 20.79 9.02
C VAL A 146 1.82 21.75 8.20
N GLY A 147 2.99 22.11 8.74
CA GLY A 147 3.91 23.09 8.22
C GLY A 147 3.44 24.51 8.54
N SER A 148 4.29 25.49 8.23
CA SER A 148 3.95 26.90 8.30
C SER A 148 3.98 27.48 6.89
N LEU A 149 3.14 28.49 6.63
CA LEU A 149 3.32 29.32 5.45
C LEU A 149 4.62 30.11 5.62
N GLY A 150 5.55 29.93 4.69
CA GLY A 150 6.79 30.70 4.68
C GLY A 150 6.47 32.19 4.52
N GLN A 151 7.12 33.04 5.31
CA GLN A 151 7.02 34.48 5.11
C GLN A 151 7.64 34.84 3.75
N GLN A 152 6.82 35.34 2.83
CA GLN A 152 7.29 35.79 1.52
C GLN A 152 7.94 37.17 1.71
N ASN A 153 9.27 37.24 1.59
CA ASN A 153 9.98 38.53 1.62
C ASN A 153 9.53 39.42 0.45
N ASN A 154 9.75 40.73 0.52
CA ASN A 154 9.48 41.64 -0.60
C ASN A 154 10.34 41.31 -1.83
N PRO A 155 9.86 41.52 -3.08
CA PRO A 155 10.68 41.31 -4.27
C PRO A 155 11.91 42.20 -4.22
N ASP A 156 13.08 41.61 -4.44
CA ASP A 156 14.31 42.36 -4.60
C ASP A 156 14.29 43.01 -5.98
N LEU A 157 13.90 44.29 -5.99
CA LEU A 157 13.85 45.11 -7.19
C LEU A 157 15.17 45.85 -7.44
N THR A 158 16.21 45.62 -6.64
CA THR A 158 17.47 46.37 -6.73
C THR A 158 18.10 46.28 -8.13
N LYS A 159 17.97 45.13 -8.81
CA LYS A 159 18.43 44.98 -10.20
C LYS A 159 17.58 45.74 -11.23
N ALA A 160 16.26 45.75 -11.05
CA ALA A 160 15.35 46.47 -11.96
C ALA A 160 15.47 47.99 -11.78
N ILE A 161 15.70 48.45 -10.53
CA ILE A 161 15.93 49.86 -10.19
C ILE A 161 17.31 50.32 -10.69
N ALA A 162 18.36 49.48 -10.60
CA ALA A 162 19.71 49.85 -11.02
C ALA A 162 19.86 50.08 -12.53
N VAL A 163 18.95 49.54 -13.35
CA VAL A 163 18.95 49.66 -14.82
C VAL A 163 17.88 50.64 -15.31
N PHE A 164 17.17 51.31 -14.39
CA PHE A 164 16.13 52.27 -14.74
C PHE A 164 16.75 53.58 -15.27
N ASP A 165 16.42 53.92 -16.52
CA ASP A 165 16.73 55.23 -17.13
C ASP A 165 15.42 55.93 -17.49
N GLU A 166 15.12 57.02 -16.80
CA GLU A 166 13.89 57.81 -16.98
C GLU A 166 13.76 58.38 -18.40
N LYS A 167 14.87 58.52 -19.13
CA LYS A 167 14.91 59.04 -20.50
C LYS A 167 14.74 57.97 -21.57
N ALA A 168 14.80 56.68 -21.20
CA ALA A 168 14.64 55.59 -22.15
C ALA A 168 13.15 55.32 -22.44
N GLU A 169 12.81 55.24 -23.73
CA GLU A 169 11.44 54.98 -24.18
C GLU A 169 10.95 53.62 -23.64
N GLY A 170 9.82 53.61 -22.92
CA GLY A 170 9.24 52.40 -22.34
C GLY A 170 9.86 51.92 -21.01
N ALA A 171 10.82 52.65 -20.43
CA ALA A 171 11.49 52.25 -19.18
C ALA A 171 10.52 52.04 -18.00
N THR A 172 9.52 52.90 -17.85
CA THR A 172 8.47 52.76 -16.82
C THR A 172 7.66 51.47 -17.00
N LYS A 173 7.35 51.11 -18.25
CA LYS A 173 6.61 49.87 -18.55
C LYS A 173 7.46 48.65 -18.19
N ALA A 174 8.74 48.64 -18.55
CA ALA A 174 9.64 47.54 -18.22
C ALA A 174 9.81 47.34 -16.71
N LEU A 175 9.88 48.43 -15.93
CA LEU A 175 9.94 48.38 -14.47
C LEU A 175 8.63 47.82 -13.86
N VAL A 176 7.48 48.28 -14.36
CA VAL A 176 6.16 47.78 -13.93
C VAL A 176 5.97 46.31 -14.31
N ASP A 177 6.40 45.88 -15.49
CA ASP A 177 6.32 44.50 -15.95
C ASP A 177 7.21 43.58 -15.10
N ALA A 178 8.44 44.00 -14.79
CA ALA A 178 9.35 43.26 -13.93
C ALA A 178 8.82 43.14 -12.49
N GLN A 179 8.26 44.23 -11.95
CA GLN A 179 7.59 44.22 -10.66
C GLN A 179 6.39 43.27 -10.66
N THR A 180 5.52 43.38 -11.66
CA THR A 180 4.32 42.54 -11.81
C THR A 180 4.70 41.06 -11.91
N ALA A 181 5.69 40.71 -12.74
CA ALA A 181 6.18 39.34 -12.88
C ALA A 181 6.73 38.79 -11.55
N ALA A 182 7.50 39.60 -10.81
CA ALA A 182 8.03 39.20 -9.51
C ALA A 182 6.93 39.00 -8.45
N TYR A 183 5.90 39.84 -8.44
CA TYR A 183 4.73 39.66 -7.57
C TYR A 183 3.90 38.44 -7.96
N LEU A 184 3.66 38.20 -9.25
CA LEU A 184 2.91 37.03 -9.73
C LEU A 184 3.62 35.72 -9.38
N LEU A 185 4.94 35.65 -9.57
CA LEU A 185 5.74 34.47 -9.17
C LEU A 185 5.60 34.18 -7.68
N LYS A 186 5.65 35.22 -6.84
CA LYS A 186 5.48 35.08 -5.38
C LYS A 186 4.08 34.68 -4.98
N LEU A 187 3.06 35.26 -5.62
CA LEU A 187 1.68 34.88 -5.41
C LEU A 187 1.47 33.39 -5.75
N ASN A 188 2.02 32.93 -6.88
CA ASN A 188 1.97 31.52 -7.27
C ASN A 188 2.67 30.61 -6.27
N ASN A 189 3.83 31.00 -5.75
CA ASN A 189 4.53 30.24 -4.71
C ASN A 189 3.75 30.23 -3.39
N ALA A 190 3.19 31.37 -2.97
CA ALA A 190 2.36 31.46 -1.77
C ALA A 190 1.09 30.60 -1.88
N ILE A 191 0.43 30.60 -3.04
CA ILE A 191 -0.71 29.73 -3.33
C ILE A 191 -0.29 28.25 -3.27
N LYS A 192 0.86 27.91 -3.85
CA LYS A 192 1.40 26.54 -3.80
C LYS A 192 1.68 26.09 -2.36
N ASP A 193 2.31 26.94 -1.56
CA ASP A 193 2.58 26.67 -0.14
C ASP A 193 1.28 26.55 0.67
N ALA A 194 0.32 27.43 0.42
CA ALA A 194 -1.01 27.39 1.05
C ALA A 194 -1.76 26.10 0.72
N ASN A 195 -1.82 25.74 -0.56
CA ASN A 195 -2.43 24.48 -0.99
C ASN A 195 -1.72 23.27 -0.38
N SER A 196 -0.39 23.30 -0.24
CA SER A 196 0.37 22.24 0.42
C SER A 196 0.02 22.11 1.91
N VAL A 197 -0.05 23.22 2.65
CA VAL A 197 -0.44 23.25 4.07
C VAL A 197 -1.88 22.78 4.24
N ILE A 198 -2.83 23.28 3.43
CA ILE A 198 -4.23 22.87 3.45
C ILE A 198 -4.37 21.38 3.16
N GLY A 199 -3.66 20.86 2.15
CA GLY A 199 -3.66 19.44 1.83
C GLY A 199 -3.17 18.58 3.00
N ARG A 200 -2.09 18.98 3.67
CA ARG A 200 -1.61 18.31 4.90
C ARG A 200 -2.61 18.38 6.04
N LEU A 201 -3.25 19.53 6.25
CA LEU A 201 -4.28 19.70 7.29
C LEU A 201 -5.47 18.80 7.03
N SER A 202 -5.95 18.77 5.78
CA SER A 202 -7.06 17.92 5.38
C SER A 202 -6.73 16.45 5.58
N ALA A 203 -5.52 16.00 5.23
CA ALA A 203 -5.09 14.61 5.45
C ALA A 203 -5.05 14.24 6.95
N VAL A 204 -4.57 15.15 7.80
CA VAL A 204 -4.59 14.98 9.26
C VAL A 204 -6.02 14.91 9.79
N ASN A 205 -6.88 15.82 9.35
CA ASN A 205 -8.28 15.87 9.78
C ASN A 205 -9.05 14.61 9.35
N SER A 206 -8.89 14.17 8.10
CA SER A 206 -9.48 12.91 7.62
C SER A 206 -9.03 11.73 8.48
N ARG A 207 -7.73 11.60 8.74
CA ARG A 207 -7.21 10.55 9.62
C ARG A 207 -7.79 10.59 11.03
N LEU A 208 -7.93 11.77 11.63
CA LEU A 208 -8.55 11.91 12.95
C LEU A 208 -10.03 11.53 12.94
N MET A 209 -10.75 11.87 11.87
CA MET A 209 -12.12 11.43 11.67
C MET A 209 -12.20 9.90 11.60
N ASP A 210 -11.29 9.23 10.89
CA ASP A 210 -11.24 7.76 10.83
C ASP A 210 -11.01 7.15 12.22
N GLU A 211 -10.10 7.72 13.03
CA GLU A 211 -9.85 7.29 14.41
C GLU A 211 -11.08 7.44 15.31
N ILE A 212 -11.79 8.56 15.20
CA ILE A 212 -13.02 8.84 15.95
C ILE A 212 -14.14 7.90 15.51
N ASN A 213 -14.36 7.75 14.21
CA ASN A 213 -15.40 6.88 13.65
C ASN A 213 -15.16 5.42 14.05
N MET A 214 -13.91 4.96 14.01
CA MET A 214 -13.54 3.61 14.43
C MET A 214 -13.76 3.40 15.94
N LEU A 215 -13.51 4.42 16.77
CA LEU A 215 -13.81 4.36 18.21
C LEU A 215 -15.33 4.29 18.45
N TRP A 216 -16.12 5.12 17.77
CA TRP A 216 -17.58 5.10 17.88
C TRP A 216 -18.16 3.76 17.42
N TRP A 217 -17.68 3.23 16.30
CA TRP A 217 -18.04 1.91 15.82
C TRP A 217 -17.72 0.82 16.87
N HIS A 218 -16.52 0.88 17.46
CA HIS A 218 -16.11 -0.10 18.48
C HIS A 218 -16.97 -0.05 19.75
N ILE A 219 -17.30 1.16 20.23
CA ILE A 219 -18.16 1.36 21.41
C ILE A 219 -19.61 0.95 21.11
N GLY A 220 -20.10 1.26 19.91
CA GLY A 220 -21.47 0.95 19.49
C GLY A 220 -21.73 -0.55 19.32
N GLY A 221 -20.70 -1.34 19.00
CA GLY A 221 -20.82 -2.81 18.90
C GLY A 221 -21.74 -3.29 17.78
N HIS A 222 -22.05 -2.42 16.81
CA HIS A 222 -22.94 -2.69 15.68
C HIS A 222 -22.15 -2.64 14.37
N SER A 223 -22.32 -3.65 13.53
CA SER A 223 -21.74 -3.66 12.20
C SER A 223 -22.62 -2.90 11.24
N VAL A 224 -22.02 -2.03 10.43
CA VAL A 224 -22.73 -1.31 9.36
C VAL A 224 -22.91 -2.23 8.15
N LEU A 225 -21.85 -2.94 7.75
CA LEU A 225 -21.91 -3.82 6.58
C LEU A 225 -22.76 -5.08 6.78
N ALA A 226 -22.89 -5.58 8.02
CA ALA A 226 -23.76 -6.71 8.33
C ALA A 226 -25.14 -6.30 8.84
N ASP A 227 -25.38 -5.00 9.04
CA ASP A 227 -26.62 -4.43 9.61
C ASP A 227 -27.13 -5.17 10.87
N MET A 228 -26.21 -5.50 11.78
CA MET A 228 -26.55 -6.20 13.03
C MET A 228 -25.49 -6.01 14.13
N PRO A 229 -25.85 -6.25 15.41
CA PRO A 229 -24.88 -6.30 16.50
C PRO A 229 -23.79 -7.38 16.29
N LEU A 230 -22.54 -7.04 16.58
CA LEU A 230 -21.40 -7.95 16.41
C LEU A 230 -21.53 -9.23 17.26
N GLU A 231 -22.24 -9.17 18.37
CA GLU A 231 -22.50 -10.28 19.27
C GLU A 231 -23.36 -11.38 18.63
N GLN A 232 -24.20 -11.04 17.66
CA GLN A 232 -25.03 -12.00 16.92
C GLN A 232 -24.24 -12.79 15.88
N LEU A 233 -23.05 -12.30 15.49
CA LEU A 233 -22.18 -12.99 14.55
C LEU A 233 -21.41 -14.12 15.24
N SER A 234 -21.30 -15.25 14.53
CA SER A 234 -20.36 -16.32 14.90
C SER A 234 -18.93 -15.77 14.96
N PRO A 235 -18.02 -16.34 15.77
CA PRO A 235 -16.64 -15.86 15.86
C PRO A 235 -15.93 -15.79 14.49
N ALA A 236 -16.22 -16.74 13.60
CA ALA A 236 -15.65 -16.78 12.26
C ALA A 236 -16.20 -15.69 11.34
N SER A 237 -17.53 -15.50 11.30
CA SER A 237 -18.15 -14.41 10.54
C SER A 237 -17.73 -13.05 11.08
N ARG A 238 -17.65 -12.91 12.42
CA ARG A 238 -17.21 -11.69 13.10
C ARG A 238 -15.81 -11.27 12.68
N ALA A 239 -14.87 -12.22 12.52
CA ALA A 239 -13.52 -11.93 12.05
C ALA A 239 -13.50 -11.22 10.69
N PHE A 240 -14.35 -11.66 9.76
CA PHE A 240 -14.49 -11.05 8.45
C PHE A 240 -15.18 -9.68 8.54
N VAL A 241 -16.34 -9.62 9.20
CA VAL A 241 -17.18 -8.42 9.27
C VAL A 241 -16.46 -7.26 9.98
N VAL A 242 -15.84 -7.53 11.13
CA VAL A 242 -15.06 -6.53 11.89
C VAL A 242 -13.95 -5.92 11.03
N ALA A 243 -13.22 -6.76 10.30
CA ALA A 243 -12.14 -6.31 9.46
C ALA A 243 -12.63 -5.50 8.26
N ALA A 244 -13.73 -5.91 7.64
CA ALA A 244 -14.35 -5.21 6.52
C ALA A 244 -14.90 -3.84 6.95
N ASP A 245 -15.64 -3.76 8.06
CA ASP A 245 -16.15 -2.50 8.62
C ASP A 245 -15.01 -1.52 8.92
N VAL A 246 -13.96 -2.00 9.61
CA VAL A 246 -12.82 -1.15 9.98
C VAL A 246 -12.06 -0.67 8.74
N ALA A 247 -11.91 -1.52 7.71
CA ALA A 247 -11.31 -1.09 6.45
C ALA A 247 -12.19 -0.06 5.70
N GLU A 248 -13.52 -0.21 5.74
CA GLU A 248 -14.46 0.73 5.12
C GLU A 248 -14.43 2.10 5.81
N ILE A 249 -14.35 2.12 7.14
CA ILE A 249 -14.20 3.36 7.93
C ILE A 249 -12.90 4.09 7.57
N ILE A 250 -11.82 3.34 7.33
CA ILE A 250 -10.50 3.91 7.06
C ILE A 250 -10.37 4.37 5.61
N GLY A 251 -10.97 3.64 4.66
CA GLY A 251 -11.00 3.95 3.24
C GLY A 251 -9.66 3.83 2.49
N SER A 252 -8.51 4.15 3.12
CA SER A 252 -7.20 4.13 2.46
C SER A 252 -6.02 3.84 3.42
N PRO A 253 -4.95 3.17 2.93
CA PRO A 253 -3.74 2.93 3.72
C PRO A 253 -2.97 4.23 4.06
N PRO A 254 -2.20 4.25 5.17
CA PRO A 254 -1.90 3.13 6.07
C PRO A 254 -2.95 2.85 7.16
N GLY A 255 -4.04 3.63 7.21
CA GLY A 255 -4.99 3.66 8.33
C GLY A 255 -4.36 4.09 9.66
N PRO A 256 -5.17 4.26 10.73
CA PRO A 256 -4.70 4.55 12.08
C PRO A 256 -4.19 3.31 12.83
N TYR A 257 -3.28 3.53 13.79
CA TYR A 257 -2.53 2.43 14.43
C TYR A 257 -3.47 1.62 15.33
N GLY A 258 -4.49 2.30 15.86
CA GLY A 258 -5.55 1.71 16.64
C GLY A 258 -6.34 0.63 15.91
N ALA A 259 -6.33 0.57 14.57
CA ALA A 259 -7.09 -0.42 13.79
C ALA A 259 -6.78 -1.86 14.23
N TYR A 260 -5.50 -2.21 14.34
CA TYR A 260 -5.05 -3.53 14.79
C TYR A 260 -5.55 -3.88 16.19
N GLY A 261 -5.53 -2.90 17.10
CA GLY A 261 -5.98 -3.08 18.48
C GLY A 261 -7.50 -3.16 18.60
N ILE A 262 -8.23 -2.35 17.83
CA ILE A 262 -9.69 -2.35 17.79
C ILE A 262 -10.22 -3.64 17.17
N ILE A 263 -9.65 -4.08 16.04
CA ILE A 263 -9.95 -5.38 15.45
C ILE A 263 -9.75 -6.48 16.50
N ARG A 264 -8.57 -6.54 17.15
CA ARG A 264 -8.30 -7.56 18.19
C ARG A 264 -9.32 -7.52 19.33
N LYS A 265 -9.67 -6.33 19.83
CA LYS A 265 -10.65 -6.17 20.91
C LYS A 265 -12.06 -6.59 20.50
N ALA A 266 -12.48 -6.26 19.27
CA ALA A 266 -13.80 -6.61 18.76
C ALA A 266 -13.97 -8.13 18.54
N LEU A 267 -12.89 -8.86 18.28
CA LEU A 267 -12.91 -10.34 18.26
C LEU A 267 -13.00 -10.95 19.67
N GLY A 268 -12.55 -10.23 20.69
CA GLY A 268 -12.62 -10.67 22.08
C GLY A 268 -11.72 -11.89 22.37
N PRO A 269 -12.12 -12.78 23.30
CA PRO A 269 -11.26 -13.88 23.77
C PRO A 269 -10.97 -14.95 22.71
N GLU A 270 -11.80 -15.06 21.67
CA GLU A 270 -11.63 -16.05 20.60
C GLU A 270 -10.57 -15.62 19.56
N ALA A 271 -9.98 -14.42 19.67
CA ALA A 271 -9.08 -13.84 18.68
C ALA A 271 -7.93 -14.78 18.26
N ASP A 272 -7.38 -15.55 19.20
CA ASP A 272 -6.23 -16.44 18.97
C ASP A 272 -6.64 -17.87 18.58
N LYS A 273 -7.95 -18.16 18.49
CA LYS A 273 -8.45 -19.48 18.09
C LYS A 273 -8.20 -19.72 16.61
N GLU A 274 -7.63 -20.88 16.29
CA GLU A 274 -7.40 -21.29 14.91
C GLU A 274 -8.67 -21.80 14.24
N ILE A 275 -8.83 -21.44 12.97
CA ILE A 275 -9.85 -21.95 12.07
C ILE A 275 -9.23 -22.22 10.69
N LYS A 276 -9.78 -23.19 9.96
CA LYS A 276 -9.47 -23.34 8.53
C LYS A 276 -10.21 -22.29 7.73
N LEU A 277 -9.57 -21.73 6.70
CA LEU A 277 -10.21 -20.76 5.82
C LEU A 277 -11.54 -21.29 5.24
N VAL A 278 -11.59 -22.55 4.79
CA VAL A 278 -12.82 -23.17 4.28
C VAL A 278 -13.98 -23.15 5.28
N ASP A 279 -13.70 -23.33 6.57
CA ASP A 279 -14.73 -23.36 7.61
C ASP A 279 -15.18 -21.95 7.99
N ALA A 280 -14.26 -20.98 7.95
CA ALA A 280 -14.60 -19.57 8.08
C ALA A 280 -15.53 -19.10 6.94
N LEU A 281 -15.26 -19.51 5.70
CA LEU A 281 -16.10 -19.20 4.54
C LEU A 281 -17.49 -19.84 4.63
N LYS A 282 -17.60 -21.08 5.14
CA LYS A 282 -18.90 -21.72 5.42
C LYS A 282 -19.70 -20.93 6.45
N ALA A 283 -19.05 -20.50 7.54
CA ALA A 283 -19.69 -19.71 8.58
C ALA A 283 -20.15 -18.35 8.04
N LEU A 284 -19.32 -17.69 7.22
CA LEU A 284 -19.66 -16.43 6.56
C LEU A 284 -20.89 -16.58 5.65
N LYS A 285 -20.92 -17.63 4.81
CA LYS A 285 -22.07 -17.95 3.96
C LYS A 285 -23.34 -18.21 4.77
N ALA A 286 -23.23 -18.91 5.89
CA ALA A 286 -24.36 -19.19 6.77
C ALA A 286 -24.91 -17.94 7.48
N SER A 287 -24.07 -16.92 7.72
CA SER A 287 -24.51 -15.65 8.31
C SER A 287 -25.26 -14.72 7.35
N ALA A 288 -25.30 -15.00 6.05
CA ALA A 288 -26.04 -14.24 5.04
C ALA A 288 -25.68 -12.72 4.96
N VAL A 289 -24.48 -12.34 5.37
CA VAL A 289 -23.98 -10.95 5.37
C VAL A 289 -23.41 -10.56 4.00
N ALA A 290 -24.24 -10.58 2.96
CA ALA A 290 -23.81 -10.42 1.56
C ALA A 290 -23.12 -9.06 1.29
N ASP A 291 -23.58 -7.97 1.91
CA ASP A 291 -23.07 -6.61 1.69
C ASP A 291 -21.65 -6.38 2.23
N THR A 292 -21.08 -7.36 2.93
CA THR A 292 -19.70 -7.29 3.46
C THR A 292 -18.63 -7.48 2.39
N VAL A 293 -19.00 -7.98 1.21
CA VAL A 293 -18.08 -8.20 0.09
C VAL A 293 -18.49 -7.29 -1.09
N PRO A 294 -17.53 -6.60 -1.75
CA PRO A 294 -17.89 -5.73 -2.87
C PRO A 294 -18.40 -6.56 -4.05
N ASN A 295 -19.36 -6.01 -4.81
CA ASN A 295 -19.91 -6.64 -6.00
C ASN A 295 -18.84 -6.72 -7.10
N LEU A 296 -18.60 -7.93 -7.62
CA LEU A 296 -17.58 -8.28 -8.61
C LEU A 296 -16.14 -7.91 -8.20
N ILE A 297 -15.41 -8.93 -7.79
CA ILE A 297 -13.95 -8.87 -7.70
C ILE A 297 -13.41 -9.36 -9.06
N GLU A 298 -13.26 -8.43 -10.02
CA GLU A 298 -12.26 -8.61 -11.11
C GLU A 298 -10.82 -8.48 -10.57
N ALA A 299 -10.68 -8.23 -9.27
CA ALA A 299 -9.40 -8.04 -8.61
C ALA A 299 -8.49 -9.26 -8.68
N ASP A 300 -7.20 -8.98 -8.48
CA ASP A 300 -6.15 -9.99 -8.41
C ASP A 300 -6.39 -11.02 -7.29
N GLN A 301 -6.93 -12.16 -7.69
CA GLN A 301 -7.24 -13.30 -6.82
C GLN A 301 -6.03 -13.73 -5.97
N ALA A 302 -4.81 -13.55 -6.46
CA ALA A 302 -3.62 -13.94 -5.73
C ALA A 302 -3.27 -12.96 -4.60
N LEU A 303 -3.58 -11.67 -4.74
CA LEU A 303 -3.36 -10.65 -3.70
C LEU A 303 -4.53 -10.48 -2.75
N VAL A 304 -5.76 -10.75 -3.21
CA VAL A 304 -6.97 -10.70 -2.38
C VAL A 304 -7.68 -12.06 -2.24
N PRO A 305 -6.96 -13.12 -1.83
CA PRO A 305 -7.49 -14.48 -1.81
C PRO A 305 -8.70 -14.67 -0.87
N VAL A 306 -8.75 -14.01 0.30
CA VAL A 306 -9.89 -14.17 1.22
C VAL A 306 -11.15 -13.52 0.63
N HIS A 307 -11.03 -12.30 0.10
CA HIS A 307 -12.15 -11.62 -0.55
C HIS A 307 -12.62 -12.35 -1.80
N TYR A 308 -11.72 -12.86 -2.64
CA TYR A 308 -12.06 -13.69 -3.80
C TYR A 308 -12.91 -14.91 -3.40
N ALA A 309 -12.49 -15.63 -2.35
CA ALA A 309 -13.22 -16.80 -1.87
C ALA A 309 -14.56 -16.43 -1.21
N ALA A 310 -14.60 -15.32 -0.46
CA ALA A 310 -15.81 -14.81 0.17
C ALA A 310 -16.84 -14.34 -0.87
N ALA A 311 -16.41 -13.61 -1.90
CA ALA A 311 -17.25 -13.20 -3.03
C ALA A 311 -17.85 -14.42 -3.74
N THR A 312 -17.02 -15.43 -4.01
CA THR A 312 -17.49 -16.68 -4.62
C THR A 312 -18.53 -17.38 -3.74
N ALA A 313 -18.33 -17.39 -2.42
CA ALA A 313 -19.22 -18.06 -1.47
C ALA A 313 -20.56 -17.34 -1.26
N LEU A 314 -20.55 -16.00 -1.20
CA LEU A 314 -21.71 -15.16 -0.88
C LEU A 314 -22.51 -14.76 -2.11
N LEU A 315 -21.85 -14.36 -3.20
CA LEU A 315 -22.49 -13.95 -4.45
C LEU A 315 -22.75 -15.15 -5.36
N GLY A 316 -21.92 -16.19 -5.26
CA GLY A 316 -22.09 -17.45 -5.99
C GLY A 316 -22.95 -18.47 -5.27
N SER A 317 -23.43 -19.48 -6.02
CA SER A 317 -24.24 -20.58 -5.47
C SER A 317 -23.42 -21.57 -4.64
N SER A 318 -22.09 -21.60 -4.78
CA SER A 318 -21.22 -22.62 -4.19
C SER A 318 -19.92 -22.05 -3.59
N LEU A 319 -19.25 -22.82 -2.75
CA LEU A 319 -17.90 -22.48 -2.28
C LEU A 319 -16.89 -22.68 -3.43
N VAL A 320 -15.84 -21.86 -3.45
CA VAL A 320 -14.72 -22.09 -4.39
C VAL A 320 -14.09 -23.46 -4.16
N SER A 321 -13.85 -24.22 -5.23
CA SER A 321 -13.22 -25.53 -5.10
C SER A 321 -11.76 -25.39 -4.66
N ALA A 322 -11.25 -26.36 -3.90
CA ALA A 322 -9.86 -26.34 -3.42
C ALA A 322 -8.84 -26.27 -4.57
N THR A 323 -9.10 -26.96 -5.68
CA THR A 323 -8.25 -26.96 -6.88
C THR A 323 -8.23 -25.59 -7.56
N GLN A 324 -9.40 -24.97 -7.74
CA GLN A 324 -9.51 -23.63 -8.32
C GLN A 324 -8.83 -22.59 -7.44
N PHE A 325 -9.10 -22.63 -6.13
CA PHE A 325 -8.48 -21.72 -5.17
C PHE A 325 -6.95 -21.82 -5.19
N LYS A 326 -6.41 -23.04 -5.19
CA LYS A 326 -4.97 -23.25 -5.27
C LYS A 326 -4.36 -22.78 -6.59
N LYS A 327 -5.06 -22.99 -7.72
CA LYS A 327 -4.59 -22.52 -9.03
C LYS A 327 -4.54 -20.99 -9.10
N SER A 328 -5.58 -20.32 -8.59
CA SER A 328 -5.71 -18.87 -8.64
C SER A 328 -4.80 -18.13 -7.65
N THR A 329 -4.56 -18.72 -6.48
CA THR A 329 -3.91 -18.02 -5.36
C THR A 329 -2.57 -18.63 -4.95
N GLY A 330 -2.26 -19.85 -5.38
CA GLY A 330 -1.13 -20.62 -4.85
C GLY A 330 -1.32 -21.12 -3.40
N LEU A 331 -2.48 -20.89 -2.78
CA LEU A 331 -2.76 -21.27 -1.39
C LEU A 331 -3.71 -22.48 -1.28
N SER A 332 -3.65 -23.18 -0.15
CA SER A 332 -4.65 -24.18 0.20
C SER A 332 -5.84 -23.52 0.90
N ILE A 333 -7.07 -23.88 0.53
CA ILE A 333 -8.27 -23.41 1.24
C ILE A 333 -8.41 -24.02 2.65
N ASP A 334 -7.65 -25.07 2.95
CA ASP A 334 -7.55 -25.68 4.28
C ASP A 334 -6.52 -24.98 5.19
N THR A 335 -5.90 -23.89 4.73
CA THR A 335 -4.91 -23.15 5.52
C THR A 335 -5.51 -22.70 6.85
N LYS A 336 -4.78 -22.98 7.94
CA LYS A 336 -5.16 -22.58 9.29
C LYS A 336 -4.68 -21.18 9.61
N LEU A 337 -5.57 -20.39 10.18
CA LEU A 337 -5.33 -19.02 10.62
C LEU A 337 -6.00 -18.84 11.98
N SER A 338 -5.39 -18.08 12.88
CA SER A 338 -6.15 -17.52 14.00
C SER A 338 -7.24 -16.58 13.46
N LEU A 339 -8.33 -16.40 14.22
CA LEU A 339 -9.37 -15.43 13.85
C LEU A 339 -8.79 -14.02 13.68
N TYR A 340 -7.78 -13.66 14.47
CA TYR A 340 -7.09 -12.39 14.33
C TYR A 340 -6.27 -12.30 13.03
N GLU A 341 -5.50 -13.33 12.67
CA GLU A 341 -4.77 -13.35 11.39
C GLU A 341 -5.72 -13.29 10.19
N LEU A 342 -6.84 -14.02 10.25
CA LEU A 342 -7.89 -13.94 9.23
C LEU A 342 -8.44 -12.51 9.12
N ALA A 343 -8.79 -11.89 10.25
CA ALA A 343 -9.29 -10.52 10.27
C ALA A 343 -8.26 -9.53 9.73
N LEU A 344 -6.98 -9.65 10.08
CA LEU A 344 -5.93 -8.79 9.54
C LEU A 344 -5.75 -8.97 8.04
N GLN A 345 -5.82 -10.20 7.54
CA GLN A 345 -5.75 -10.46 6.11
C GLN A 345 -6.94 -9.83 5.38
N VAL A 346 -8.17 -10.00 5.89
CA VAL A 346 -9.37 -9.34 5.35
C VAL A 346 -9.19 -7.82 5.37
N PHE A 347 -8.73 -7.26 6.48
CA PHE A 347 -8.49 -5.83 6.61
C PHE A 347 -7.50 -5.31 5.56
N HIS A 348 -6.38 -6.01 5.36
CA HIS A 348 -5.37 -5.62 4.39
C HIS A 348 -5.87 -5.71 2.95
N GLU A 349 -6.54 -6.80 2.61
CA GLU A 349 -7.13 -7.01 1.29
C GLU A 349 -8.21 -5.97 0.98
N ARG A 350 -9.08 -5.64 1.95
CA ARG A 350 -10.15 -4.65 1.76
C ARG A 350 -9.59 -3.25 1.54
N LEU A 351 -8.54 -2.86 2.28
CA LEU A 351 -7.86 -1.60 2.04
C LEU A 351 -7.22 -1.52 0.64
N LEU A 352 -6.71 -2.64 0.11
CA LEU A 352 -6.17 -2.68 -1.25
C LEU A 352 -7.25 -2.55 -2.33
N ILE A 353 -8.43 -3.12 -2.08
CA ILE A 353 -9.60 -2.99 -2.95
C ILE A 353 -10.08 -1.54 -2.96
N ASN A 354 -10.22 -0.93 -1.78
CA ASN A 354 -10.69 0.46 -1.63
C ASN A 354 -9.70 1.49 -2.21
N ASP A 355 -8.39 1.22 -2.17
CA ASP A 355 -7.33 2.08 -2.73
C ASP A 355 -7.13 1.88 -4.25
N GLU A 356 -7.98 1.08 -4.90
CA GLU A 356 -7.98 0.76 -6.35
C GLU A 356 -6.67 0.18 -6.87
N LEU A 357 -5.77 -0.27 -5.98
CA LEU A 357 -4.47 -0.82 -6.37
C LEU A 357 -4.58 -2.18 -7.04
N VAL A 358 -5.68 -2.88 -6.81
CA VAL A 358 -5.83 -4.31 -7.15
C VAL A 358 -7.05 -4.56 -8.05
N GLN A 359 -7.68 -3.51 -8.60
CA GLN A 359 -8.83 -3.63 -9.49
C GLN A 359 -8.53 -4.39 -10.78
#